data_AF-F8L047-F1
#
_entry.id   AF-F8L047-F1
#
_cell.length_a   1.000
_cell.length_b   1.000
_cell.length_c   1.000
_cell.angle_alpha   90.00
_cell.angle_beta   90.00
_cell.angle_gamma   90.00
#
_symmetry.space_group_name_H-M   'P 1'
#
loop_
_entity.id
_entity.type
_entity.pdbx_description
1 polymer ?
#
loop_
_entity_poly.entity_id
_entity_poly.type
_entity_poly.pdbx_seq_one_letter_code
_entity_poly.pdbx_strand_id
1 'polypeptide(L)'
;MNGVYGINSTSLEKNIDLSQEPILLQIPMELIVKILSHLNISSIFATGATCKALKQIVCDFEDVYLNKLKTIYRSQFPETSAESKGATAFQYCQAKKLDGLIKNKEIQPKVYKLCPDLLNFYNGPPFLLNDGRIINAYHLNQSNFLQISSLTTLQECKKMDCPSFVLSLDCMQNEIIVCGCEKVIHLIELETGHLIRSIPLTCDVWALTHVGQTIIAGCDDGLIRMWDFKTLNEMCELKGHTHAVLSLKVQGHILFSASKDKTIRMWDLSLGTQIYQIERHVCAITCLAISNDKMVSGSLDGRIDVWNWKEKKLLQKIQIENPKFHKINSIALLDGKILSISNNATVFDRPSIFICDLETGVEYKNLDEFAGSWRAYLLTWEGKIICRRNSGTYIYSFAEEDALSSKNVL
;
A
#
# COMPACT_ATOMS: atom_id res chain seq x y z
N MET A 1 9.92 23.85 -45.66
CA MET A 1 9.03 22.97 -46.45
C MET A 1 8.11 22.27 -45.46
N ASN A 2 7.15 23.01 -44.88
CA ASN A 2 5.71 23.07 -45.22
C ASN A 2 5.00 21.78 -44.75
N GLY A 3 4.32 21.78 -43.60
CA GLY A 3 2.90 22.15 -43.44
C GLY A 3 2.03 20.89 -43.68
N VAL A 4 1.09 20.43 -42.84
CA VAL A 4 -0.16 21.09 -42.47
C VAL A 4 -0.89 20.23 -41.40
N TYR A 5 -1.40 20.93 -40.39
CA TYR A 5 -2.61 20.74 -39.56
C TYR A 5 -3.36 19.39 -39.40
N GLY A 6 -3.71 19.17 -38.13
CA GLY A 6 -4.86 18.46 -37.55
C GLY A 6 -5.92 17.83 -38.46
N ILE A 7 -6.27 16.59 -38.08
CA ILE A 7 -7.59 16.04 -38.36
C ILE A 7 -8.22 15.61 -37.03
N ASN A 8 -9.27 16.34 -36.67
CA ASN A 8 -10.26 16.00 -35.66
C ASN A 8 -10.88 14.63 -35.91
N SER A 9 -11.17 13.94 -34.82
CA SER A 9 -12.22 12.91 -34.74
C SER A 9 -13.52 13.46 -35.33
N THR A 10 -13.97 12.99 -36.51
CA THR A 10 -15.38 12.92 -36.99
C THR A 10 -15.55 12.72 -38.52
N SER A 11 -14.51 12.56 -39.34
CA SER A 11 -14.69 12.49 -40.81
C SER A 11 -13.85 11.46 -41.58
N LEU A 12 -13.68 10.27 -41.01
CA LEU A 12 -13.36 9.04 -41.76
C LEU A 12 -14.42 7.98 -41.46
N GLU A 13 -15.66 8.27 -41.86
CA GLU A 13 -16.67 7.25 -42.08
C GLU A 13 -16.40 6.54 -43.42
N LYS A 14 -16.64 5.21 -43.41
CA LYS A 14 -16.99 4.36 -44.54
C LYS A 14 -15.85 3.82 -45.43
N ASN A 15 -15.93 2.49 -45.58
CA ASN A 15 -15.22 1.61 -46.51
C ASN A 15 -13.76 1.26 -46.15
N ILE A 16 -13.56 0.64 -44.99
CA ILE A 16 -12.50 -0.37 -44.89
C ILE A 16 -13.10 -1.64 -45.49
N ASP A 17 -12.68 -1.94 -46.71
CA ASP A 17 -12.92 -3.23 -47.33
C ASP A 17 -12.23 -4.31 -46.48
N LEU A 18 -13.02 -5.06 -45.70
CA LEU A 18 -12.57 -6.16 -44.84
C LEU A 18 -12.07 -7.37 -45.65
N SER A 19 -12.03 -7.29 -46.98
CA SER A 19 -11.53 -8.36 -47.85
C SER A 19 -10.01 -8.31 -48.10
N GLN A 20 -9.31 -7.23 -47.70
CA GLN A 20 -7.85 -7.17 -47.79
C GLN A 20 -7.20 -7.60 -46.48
N GLU A 21 -6.37 -8.65 -46.53
CA GLU A 21 -5.55 -9.04 -45.40
C GLU A 21 -4.68 -7.85 -44.93
N PRO A 22 -4.55 -7.63 -43.61
CA PRO A 22 -3.68 -6.60 -43.06
C PRO A 22 -2.29 -6.65 -43.71
N ILE A 23 -1.79 -5.51 -44.20
CA ILE A 23 -0.48 -5.41 -44.89
C ILE A 23 0.65 -6.06 -44.08
N LEU A 24 0.57 -6.02 -42.74
CA LEU A 24 1.51 -6.69 -41.85
C LEU A 24 1.58 -8.21 -42.05
N LEU A 25 0.50 -8.89 -42.44
CA LEU A 25 0.50 -10.35 -42.68
C LEU A 25 1.13 -10.74 -44.02
N GLN A 26 1.37 -9.77 -44.91
CA GLN A 26 2.03 -9.97 -46.20
C GLN A 26 3.55 -9.76 -46.15
N ILE A 27 4.08 -9.40 -44.98
CA ILE A 27 5.50 -9.10 -44.75
C ILE A 27 6.18 -10.31 -44.08
N PRO A 28 7.44 -10.64 -44.42
CA PRO A 28 8.19 -11.68 -43.72
C PRO A 28 8.27 -11.40 -42.21
N MET A 29 8.13 -12.45 -41.39
CA MET A 29 8.10 -12.35 -39.93
C MET A 29 9.28 -11.55 -39.35
N GLU A 30 10.48 -11.66 -39.93
CA GLU A 30 11.67 -10.92 -39.50
C GLU A 30 11.52 -9.39 -39.60
N LEU A 31 10.76 -8.89 -40.57
CA LEU A 31 10.49 -7.46 -40.75
C LEU A 31 9.37 -6.98 -39.82
N ILE A 32 8.34 -7.81 -39.60
CA ILE A 32 7.29 -7.56 -38.60
C ILE A 32 7.93 -7.38 -37.22
N VAL A 33 8.86 -8.28 -36.89
CA VAL A 33 9.65 -8.24 -35.64
C VAL A 33 10.34 -6.89 -35.48
N LYS A 34 11.00 -6.41 -36.54
CA LYS A 34 11.74 -5.15 -36.54
C LYS A 34 10.81 -3.95 -36.35
N ILE A 35 9.67 -3.94 -37.03
CA ILE A 35 8.66 -2.86 -36.93
C ILE A 35 8.07 -2.80 -35.51
N LEU A 36 7.63 -3.95 -34.96
CA LEU A 36 7.08 -4.01 -33.60
C LEU A 36 8.11 -3.59 -32.54
N SER A 37 9.40 -3.84 -32.77
CA SER A 37 10.47 -3.44 -31.84
C SER A 37 10.70 -1.93 -31.71
N HIS A 38 10.14 -1.12 -32.63
CA HIS A 38 10.24 0.33 -32.64
C HIS A 38 8.97 1.05 -32.14
N LEU A 39 7.88 0.31 -31.88
CA LEU A 39 6.63 0.87 -31.39
C LEU A 39 6.63 1.01 -29.87
N ASN A 40 5.88 1.99 -29.36
CA ASN A 40 5.61 2.08 -27.93
C ASN A 40 4.59 1.02 -27.50
N ILE A 41 4.56 0.73 -26.19
CA ILE A 41 3.74 -0.34 -25.62
C ILE A 41 2.26 -0.19 -26.00
N SER A 42 1.72 1.03 -25.93
CA SER A 42 0.33 1.32 -26.26
C SER A 42 0.00 1.00 -27.73
N SER A 43 0.92 1.30 -28.65
CA SER A 43 0.78 1.03 -30.08
C SER A 43 0.87 -0.46 -30.42
N ILE A 44 1.68 -1.25 -29.70
CA ILE A 44 1.79 -2.70 -29.89
C ILE A 44 0.48 -3.40 -29.51
N PHE A 45 -0.13 -3.03 -28.38
CA PHE A 45 -1.42 -3.58 -27.97
C PHE A 45 -2.56 -3.19 -28.91
N ALA A 46 -2.56 -1.95 -29.42
CA ALA A 46 -3.50 -1.54 -30.46
C ALA A 46 -3.35 -2.38 -31.74
N THR A 47 -2.12 -2.76 -32.10
CA THR A 47 -1.84 -3.62 -33.26
C THR A 47 -2.38 -5.04 -33.05
N GLY A 48 -2.19 -5.63 -31.87
CA GLY A 48 -2.75 -6.96 -31.53
C GLY A 48 -4.28 -7.00 -31.46
N ALA A 49 -4.93 -5.85 -31.23
CA ALA A 49 -6.39 -5.75 -31.20
C ALA A 49 -7.03 -5.70 -32.60
N THR A 50 -6.24 -5.50 -33.66
CA THR A 50 -6.77 -5.32 -35.02
C THR A 50 -7.23 -6.62 -35.69
N CYS A 51 -6.56 -7.76 -35.46
CA CYS A 51 -7.03 -9.05 -35.97
C CYS A 51 -6.43 -10.23 -35.19
N LYS A 52 -7.08 -11.40 -35.31
CA LYS A 52 -6.72 -12.64 -34.60
C LYS A 52 -5.31 -13.15 -34.93
N ALA A 53 -4.85 -12.96 -36.18
CA ALA A 53 -3.51 -13.35 -36.61
C ALA A 53 -2.42 -12.44 -36.02
N LEU A 54 -2.65 -11.11 -35.99
CA LEU A 54 -1.74 -10.16 -35.36
C LEU A 54 -1.70 -10.33 -33.84
N LYS A 55 -2.82 -10.70 -33.21
CA LYS A 55 -2.87 -11.07 -31.80
C LYS A 55 -1.94 -12.24 -31.49
N GLN A 56 -1.96 -13.30 -32.31
CA GLN A 56 -1.08 -14.45 -32.13
C GLN A 56 0.40 -14.07 -32.29
N ILE A 57 0.73 -13.27 -33.31
CA ILE A 57 2.10 -12.78 -33.54
C ILE A 57 2.61 -11.96 -32.36
N VAL A 58 1.77 -11.10 -31.75
CA VAL A 58 2.13 -10.30 -30.57
C VAL A 58 2.32 -11.19 -29.33
N CYS A 59 1.49 -12.22 -29.15
CA CYS A 59 1.62 -13.19 -28.06
C CYS A 59 2.92 -14.00 -28.18
N ASP A 60 3.27 -14.48 -29.37
CA ASP A 60 4.53 -15.19 -29.63
C ASP A 60 5.76 -14.26 -29.45
N PHE A 61 5.53 -12.94 -29.45
CA PHE A 61 6.54 -11.90 -29.23
C PHE A 61 6.77 -11.53 -27.76
N GLU A 62 5.82 -11.85 -26.88
CA GLU A 62 5.88 -11.46 -25.46
C GLU A 62 7.17 -11.96 -24.81
N ASP A 63 7.64 -13.16 -25.15
CA ASP A 63 8.85 -13.77 -24.59
C ASP A 63 10.14 -13.05 -24.96
N VAL A 64 10.28 -12.59 -26.22
CA VAL A 64 11.46 -11.85 -26.69
C VAL A 64 11.46 -10.43 -26.12
N TYR A 65 10.27 -9.81 -25.98
CA TYR A 65 10.11 -8.47 -25.44
C TYR A 65 10.30 -8.41 -23.91
N LEU A 66 9.82 -9.43 -23.17
CA LEU A 66 10.12 -9.66 -21.76
C LEU A 66 11.63 -9.76 -21.51
N ASN A 67 12.37 -10.42 -22.41
CA ASN A 67 13.82 -10.50 -22.32
C ASN A 67 14.53 -9.15 -22.58
N LYS A 68 13.97 -8.29 -23.44
CA LYS A 68 14.50 -6.94 -23.68
C LYS A 68 14.24 -5.98 -22.51
N LEU A 69 13.05 -6.06 -21.90
CA LEU A 69 12.72 -5.35 -20.66
C LEU A 69 13.62 -5.80 -19.50
N LYS A 70 13.87 -7.12 -19.37
CA LYS A 70 14.86 -7.65 -18.41
C LYS A 70 16.26 -7.06 -18.63
N THR A 71 16.67 -6.83 -19.88
CA THR A 71 18.00 -6.24 -20.19
C THR A 71 18.08 -4.74 -19.87
N ILE A 72 17.04 -3.96 -20.18
CA ILE A 72 16.96 -2.53 -19.83
C ILE A 72 16.87 -2.33 -18.31
N TYR A 73 16.17 -3.24 -17.62
CA TYR A 73 16.09 -3.20 -16.16
C TYR A 73 17.41 -3.61 -15.49
N ARG A 74 18.12 -4.61 -16.04
CA ARG A 74 19.48 -5.00 -15.60
C ARG A 74 20.51 -3.86 -15.75
N SER A 75 20.34 -2.95 -16.71
CA SER A 75 21.21 -1.79 -16.85
C SER A 75 20.85 -0.64 -15.91
N GLN A 76 19.62 -0.59 -15.40
CA GLN A 76 19.15 0.43 -14.45
C GLN A 76 19.30 0.01 -12.98
N PHE A 77 19.32 -1.30 -12.69
CA PHE A 77 19.41 -1.86 -11.33
C PHE A 77 20.34 -3.10 -11.30
N PRO A 78 21.63 -2.95 -10.95
CA PRO A 78 22.56 -4.06 -10.87
C PRO A 78 22.42 -4.82 -9.54
N GLU A 79 21.87 -6.05 -9.61
CA GLU A 79 21.81 -7.18 -8.63
C GLU A 79 21.37 -6.89 -7.17
N THR A 80 20.39 -7.63 -6.62
CA THR A 80 20.64 -8.86 -5.82
C THR A 80 19.60 -9.98 -5.99
N SER A 81 20.11 -11.22 -5.97
CA SER A 81 19.48 -12.56 -5.90
C SER A 81 18.61 -13.04 -7.08
N ALA A 82 18.66 -14.35 -7.36
CA ALA A 82 18.01 -14.97 -8.53
C ALA A 82 16.52 -15.27 -8.34
N GLU A 83 16.02 -15.28 -7.10
CA GLU A 83 14.60 -15.50 -6.75
C GLU A 83 13.73 -14.25 -6.98
N SER A 84 14.34 -13.05 -6.99
CA SER A 84 13.66 -11.78 -7.30
C SER A 84 13.29 -11.62 -8.79
N LYS A 85 13.78 -12.51 -9.66
CA LYS A 85 13.69 -12.39 -11.13
C LYS A 85 12.36 -12.91 -11.73
N GLY A 86 11.64 -13.77 -11.02
CA GLY A 86 10.32 -14.29 -11.43
C GLY A 86 9.14 -13.53 -10.81
N ALA A 87 9.29 -13.11 -9.56
CA ALA A 87 8.23 -12.43 -8.80
C ALA A 87 7.90 -11.03 -9.35
N THR A 88 8.88 -10.30 -9.87
CA THR A 88 8.71 -8.89 -10.27
C THR A 88 8.05 -8.71 -11.64
N ALA A 89 8.30 -9.60 -12.60
CA ALA A 89 7.59 -9.58 -13.89
C ALA A 89 6.13 -10.06 -13.74
N PHE A 90 5.91 -11.05 -12.87
CA PHE A 90 4.56 -11.49 -12.49
C PHE A 90 3.79 -10.41 -11.73
N GLN A 91 4.43 -9.71 -10.78
CA GLN A 91 3.85 -8.56 -10.08
C GLN A 91 3.53 -7.40 -11.03
N TYR A 92 4.36 -7.12 -12.02
CA TYR A 92 4.07 -6.09 -13.05
C TYR A 92 2.91 -6.50 -13.97
N CYS A 93 2.84 -7.77 -14.39
CA CYS A 93 1.72 -8.29 -15.16
C CYS A 93 0.41 -8.30 -14.34
N GLN A 94 0.47 -8.64 -13.05
CA GLN A 94 -0.65 -8.53 -12.10
C GLN A 94 -1.08 -7.08 -11.92
N ALA A 95 -0.14 -6.13 -11.77
CA ALA A 95 -0.41 -4.70 -11.67
C ALA A 95 -1.13 -4.14 -12.92
N LYS A 96 -0.71 -4.57 -14.12
CA LYS A 96 -1.35 -4.18 -15.38
C LYS A 96 -2.68 -4.88 -15.61
N LYS A 97 -2.83 -6.13 -15.13
CA LYS A 97 -4.12 -6.83 -15.05
C LYS A 97 -5.04 -6.05 -14.12
N LEU A 98 -4.61 -5.66 -12.92
CA LEU A 98 -5.38 -4.84 -11.98
C LEU A 98 -5.84 -3.53 -12.62
N ASP A 99 -4.97 -2.85 -13.37
CA ASP A 99 -5.29 -1.61 -14.08
C ASP A 99 -6.34 -1.82 -15.21
N GLY A 100 -6.34 -2.98 -15.87
CA GLY A 100 -7.37 -3.39 -16.85
C GLY A 100 -8.68 -3.89 -16.21
N LEU A 101 -8.57 -4.62 -15.10
CA LEU A 101 -9.68 -5.23 -14.37
C LEU A 101 -10.49 -4.16 -13.61
N ILE A 102 -9.83 -3.12 -13.09
CA ILE A 102 -10.47 -1.97 -12.42
C ILE A 102 -11.11 -1.01 -13.44
N LYS A 103 -10.48 -0.78 -14.61
CA LYS A 103 -11.01 0.10 -15.66
C LYS A 103 -12.35 -0.39 -16.24
N ASN A 104 -12.61 -1.70 -16.22
CA ASN A 104 -13.82 -2.27 -16.79
C ASN A 104 -15.05 -2.25 -15.87
N LYS A 105 -15.02 -1.58 -14.70
CA LYS A 105 -16.17 -1.39 -13.77
C LYS A 105 -16.95 -2.63 -13.30
N GLU A 106 -16.69 -3.83 -13.81
CA GLU A 106 -17.53 -5.01 -13.58
C GLU A 106 -16.91 -6.09 -12.70
N ILE A 107 -15.63 -6.00 -12.34
CA ILE A 107 -14.98 -7.10 -11.62
C ILE A 107 -15.13 -6.89 -10.13
N GLN A 108 -15.99 -7.70 -9.53
CA GLN A 108 -16.07 -7.85 -8.08
C GLN A 108 -14.85 -8.64 -7.60
N PRO A 109 -14.06 -8.11 -6.65
CA PRO A 109 -12.98 -8.90 -6.08
C PRO A 109 -13.54 -10.13 -5.38
N LYS A 110 -12.78 -11.22 -5.39
CA LYS A 110 -13.02 -12.31 -4.45
C LYS A 110 -12.62 -11.81 -3.06
N VAL A 111 -13.55 -11.92 -2.12
CA VAL A 111 -13.33 -11.51 -0.74
C VAL A 111 -13.13 -12.75 0.11
N TYR A 112 -12.00 -12.82 0.78
CA TYR A 112 -11.67 -13.89 1.72
C TYR A 112 -11.68 -13.32 3.14
N LYS A 113 -12.18 -14.12 4.09
CA LYS A 113 -12.12 -13.78 5.51
C LYS A 113 -11.06 -14.63 6.20
N LEU A 114 -10.19 -14.00 6.97
CA LEU A 114 -9.17 -14.69 7.75
C LEU A 114 -9.82 -15.30 9.00
N CYS A 115 -9.82 -16.63 9.11
CA CYS A 115 -10.36 -17.35 10.26
C CYS A 115 -9.25 -17.78 11.24
N PRO A 116 -9.54 -17.86 12.55
CA PRO A 116 -10.80 -17.53 13.21
C PRO A 116 -11.01 -16.03 13.41
N ASP A 117 -12.23 -15.55 13.12
CA ASP A 117 -12.66 -14.22 13.55
C ASP A 117 -13.20 -14.26 14.97
N LEU A 118 -12.55 -13.50 15.83
CA LEU A 118 -12.99 -13.31 17.18
C LEU A 118 -13.91 -12.09 17.20
N LEU A 119 -15.23 -12.34 17.12
CA LEU A 119 -16.27 -11.31 17.26
C LEU A 119 -16.20 -10.68 18.67
N ASN A 120 -16.47 -9.37 18.76
CA ASN A 120 -16.49 -8.54 19.98
C ASN A 120 -15.13 -8.08 20.55
N PHE A 121 -14.05 -8.12 19.75
CA PHE A 121 -12.75 -7.59 20.15
C PHE A 121 -12.53 -6.16 19.66
N TYR A 122 -11.81 -5.35 20.44
CA TYR A 122 -11.19 -4.15 19.89
C TYR A 122 -9.94 -4.59 19.14
N ASN A 123 -9.88 -4.24 17.86
CA ASN A 123 -8.82 -4.71 16.98
C ASN A 123 -7.71 -3.66 16.87
N GLY A 124 -6.51 -4.04 17.29
CA GLY A 124 -5.30 -3.25 17.12
C GLY A 124 -4.81 -3.25 15.67
N PRO A 125 -3.77 -2.47 15.35
CA PRO A 125 -3.19 -2.45 14.02
C PRO A 125 -2.63 -3.82 13.64
N PRO A 126 -2.76 -4.24 12.37
CA PRO A 126 -2.06 -5.40 11.85
C PRO A 126 -0.62 -5.07 11.46
N PHE A 127 0.24 -6.09 11.40
CA PHE A 127 1.56 -6.02 10.77
C PHE A 127 1.77 -7.19 9.82
N LEU A 128 2.31 -6.91 8.64
CA LEU A 128 2.58 -7.91 7.62
C LEU A 128 4.06 -8.32 7.69
N LEU A 129 4.30 -9.60 7.94
CA LEU A 129 5.63 -10.20 7.85
C LEU A 129 5.98 -10.46 6.37
N ASN A 130 7.28 -10.41 6.07
CA ASN A 130 7.79 -10.59 4.71
C ASN A 130 7.49 -11.97 4.11
N ASP A 131 7.21 -12.97 4.95
CA ASP A 131 6.88 -14.34 4.56
C ASP A 131 5.38 -14.56 4.29
N GLY A 132 4.56 -13.50 4.31
CA GLY A 132 3.12 -13.58 4.09
C GLY A 132 2.31 -14.01 5.32
N ARG A 133 2.92 -14.05 6.51
CA ARG A 133 2.19 -14.10 7.78
C ARG A 133 1.73 -12.70 8.20
N ILE A 134 0.57 -12.62 8.84
CA ILE A 134 0.04 -11.38 9.41
C ILE A 134 -0.08 -11.52 10.93
N ILE A 135 0.41 -10.50 11.65
CA ILE A 135 0.23 -10.36 13.09
C ILE A 135 -0.94 -9.43 13.32
N ASN A 136 -1.97 -9.92 14.02
CA ASN A 136 -3.13 -9.14 14.41
C ASN A 136 -3.16 -8.99 15.94
N ALA A 137 -3.32 -7.77 16.42
CA ALA A 137 -3.56 -7.50 17.83
C ALA A 137 -5.06 -7.50 18.15
N TYR A 138 -5.40 -8.07 19.29
CA TYR A 138 -6.76 -8.20 19.79
C TYR A 138 -6.83 -7.82 21.26
N HIS A 139 -7.92 -7.13 21.62
CA HIS A 139 -8.20 -6.70 22.99
C HIS A 139 -9.63 -7.08 23.38
N LEU A 140 -9.78 -7.85 24.46
CA LEU A 140 -11.09 -8.19 25.04
C LEU A 140 -11.03 -8.08 26.55
N ASN A 141 -11.89 -7.22 27.11
CA ASN A 141 -12.05 -7.01 28.54
C ASN A 141 -10.70 -6.72 29.24
N GLN A 142 -10.04 -7.78 29.75
CA GLN A 142 -8.80 -7.73 30.53
C GLN A 142 -7.65 -8.54 29.90
N SER A 143 -7.82 -9.10 28.70
CA SER A 143 -6.76 -9.83 28.01
C SER A 143 -6.46 -9.22 26.64
N ASN A 144 -5.16 -9.02 26.40
CA ASN A 144 -4.62 -8.63 25.12
C ASN A 144 -3.86 -9.84 24.56
N PHE A 145 -3.97 -10.10 23.26
CA PHE A 145 -3.15 -11.11 22.61
C PHE A 145 -2.80 -10.72 21.19
N LEU A 146 -1.72 -11.32 20.70
CA LEU A 146 -1.34 -11.30 19.30
C LEU A 146 -1.70 -12.65 18.68
N GLN A 147 -2.23 -12.59 17.47
CA GLN A 147 -2.50 -13.78 16.65
C GLN A 147 -1.69 -13.67 15.38
N ILE A 148 -0.98 -14.74 15.03
CA ILE A 148 -0.23 -14.87 13.80
C ILE A 148 -0.98 -15.83 12.90
N SER A 149 -1.30 -15.40 11.69
CA SER A 149 -2.01 -16.21 10.70
C SER A 149 -1.30 -16.16 9.35
N SER A 150 -1.38 -17.24 8.59
CA SER A 150 -0.88 -17.25 7.21
C SER A 150 -1.92 -16.66 6.27
N LEU A 151 -1.53 -15.70 5.44
CA LEU A 151 -2.41 -15.15 4.42
C LEU A 151 -2.63 -16.12 3.26
N THR A 152 -1.72 -17.07 3.04
CA THR A 152 -1.84 -18.09 1.99
C THR A 152 -2.82 -19.19 2.39
N THR A 153 -2.68 -19.75 3.59
CA THR A 153 -3.57 -20.84 4.05
C THR A 153 -4.84 -20.34 4.72
N LEU A 154 -4.89 -19.06 5.11
CA LEU A 154 -5.97 -18.43 5.84
C LEU A 154 -6.27 -19.11 7.19
N GLN A 155 -5.24 -19.65 7.83
CA GLN A 155 -5.32 -20.33 9.11
C GLN A 155 -4.48 -19.62 10.17
N GLU A 156 -4.93 -19.72 11.41
CA GLU A 156 -4.13 -19.37 12.58
C GLU A 156 -2.90 -20.28 12.65
N CYS A 157 -1.73 -19.67 12.72
CA CYS A 157 -0.48 -20.34 12.99
C CYS A 157 -0.19 -20.35 14.50
N LYS A 158 -0.50 -19.25 15.18
CA LYS A 158 -0.15 -19.08 16.59
C LYS A 158 -0.98 -18.00 17.29
N LYS A 159 -1.20 -18.19 18.59
CA LYS A 159 -1.70 -17.18 19.51
C LYS A 159 -0.73 -17.00 20.69
N MET A 160 -0.53 -15.77 21.12
CA MET A 160 0.35 -15.42 22.25
C MET A 160 -0.23 -14.27 23.06
N ASP A 161 -0.05 -14.30 24.37
CA ASP A 161 -0.50 -13.21 25.24
C ASP A 161 0.31 -11.94 24.97
N CYS A 162 -0.35 -10.81 25.05
CA CYS A 162 0.25 -9.49 24.90
C CYS A 162 0.11 -8.76 26.24
N PRO A 163 1.18 -8.17 26.78
CA PRO A 163 1.10 -7.43 28.04
C PRO A 163 0.26 -6.16 27.91
N SER A 164 0.20 -5.56 26.71
CA SER A 164 -0.38 -4.22 26.52
C SER A 164 -1.51 -4.15 25.52
N PHE A 165 -2.33 -3.11 25.68
CA PHE A 165 -3.23 -2.64 24.63
C PHE A 165 -2.44 -2.05 23.46
N VAL A 166 -2.54 -2.62 22.25
CA VAL A 166 -1.63 -2.34 21.15
C VAL A 166 -2.18 -1.20 20.29
N LEU A 167 -1.50 -0.07 20.29
CA LEU A 167 -1.77 1.08 19.43
C LEU A 167 -0.91 1.10 18.17
N SER A 168 0.28 0.53 18.24
CA SER A 168 1.19 0.34 17.12
C SER A 168 2.02 -0.90 17.34
N LEU A 169 2.39 -1.55 16.25
CA LEU A 169 3.34 -2.66 16.32
C LEU A 169 4.22 -2.70 15.07
N ASP A 170 5.42 -3.21 15.29
CA ASP A 170 6.43 -3.43 14.27
C ASP A 170 7.10 -4.78 14.56
N CYS A 171 7.82 -5.32 13.58
CA CYS A 171 8.58 -6.54 13.78
C CYS A 171 9.98 -6.33 13.22
N MET A 172 10.98 -6.59 14.05
CA MET A 172 12.37 -6.52 13.65
C MET A 172 13.06 -7.84 13.97
N GLN A 173 13.63 -8.46 12.94
CA GLN A 173 14.23 -9.80 13.03
C GLN A 173 13.22 -10.83 13.55
N ASN A 174 13.43 -11.36 14.75
CA ASN A 174 12.56 -12.35 15.41
C ASN A 174 11.77 -11.75 16.59
N GLU A 175 11.68 -10.43 16.69
CA GLU A 175 11.09 -9.75 17.83
C GLU A 175 9.98 -8.82 17.38
N ILE A 176 8.80 -9.01 17.97
CA ILE A 176 7.64 -8.15 17.83
C ILE A 176 7.81 -7.00 18.81
N ILE A 177 7.78 -5.78 18.29
CA ILE A 177 7.82 -4.54 19.06
C ILE A 177 6.39 -4.03 19.14
N VAL A 178 5.81 -4.00 20.34
CA VAL A 178 4.45 -3.51 20.57
C VAL A 178 4.45 -2.31 21.50
N CYS A 179 3.56 -1.36 21.28
CA CYS A 179 3.35 -0.23 22.18
C CYS A 179 1.87 0.09 22.37
N GLY A 180 1.57 0.83 23.42
CA GLY A 180 0.21 1.11 23.85
C GLY A 180 0.03 2.35 24.72
N CYS A 181 -1.12 2.40 25.39
CA CYS A 181 -1.49 3.41 26.39
C CYS A 181 -0.84 3.19 27.76
N GLU A 182 0.05 2.20 27.87
CA GLU A 182 0.68 1.81 29.13
C GLU A 182 2.03 2.48 29.33
N LYS A 183 2.45 3.35 28.40
CA LYS A 183 3.74 4.04 28.41
C LYS A 183 4.92 3.07 28.48
N VAL A 184 4.80 1.94 27.79
CA VAL A 184 5.85 0.93 27.69
C VAL A 184 5.89 0.43 26.24
N ILE A 185 7.11 0.20 25.75
CA ILE A 185 7.35 -0.61 24.55
C ILE A 185 7.77 -2.00 25.01
N HIS A 186 7.12 -3.04 24.52
CA HIS A 186 7.46 -4.43 24.80
C HIS A 186 8.09 -5.11 23.58
N LEU A 187 9.14 -5.87 23.81
CA LEU A 187 9.80 -6.71 22.82
C LEU A 187 9.44 -8.17 23.15
N ILE A 188 8.75 -8.83 22.22
CA ILE A 188 8.22 -10.19 22.38
C ILE A 188 8.87 -11.07 21.32
N GLU A 189 9.39 -12.22 21.69
CA GLU A 189 9.95 -13.16 20.72
C GLU A 189 8.83 -13.75 19.85
N LEU A 190 8.95 -13.63 18.53
CA LEU A 190 7.94 -14.08 17.57
C LEU A 190 7.64 -15.58 17.69
N GLU A 191 8.69 -16.39 17.80
CA GLU A 191 8.57 -17.86 17.76
C GLU A 191 8.13 -18.50 19.07
N THR A 192 8.42 -17.89 20.23
CA THR A 192 7.98 -18.42 21.55
C THR A 192 6.80 -17.63 22.13
N GLY A 193 6.67 -16.35 21.81
CA GLY A 193 5.70 -15.43 22.43
C GLY A 193 6.16 -14.95 23.81
N HIS A 194 7.40 -15.23 24.20
CA HIS A 194 7.93 -14.80 25.48
C HIS A 194 8.30 -13.32 25.44
N LEU A 195 7.94 -12.60 26.50
CA LEU A 195 8.40 -11.22 26.70
C LEU A 195 9.92 -11.23 26.92
N ILE A 196 10.65 -10.59 26.02
CA ILE A 196 12.11 -10.46 26.08
C ILE A 196 12.47 -9.29 27.00
N ARG A 197 11.91 -8.11 26.72
CA ARG A 197 12.21 -6.89 27.47
C ARG A 197 11.12 -5.83 27.32
N SER A 198 11.18 -4.83 28.19
CA SER A 198 10.26 -3.70 28.22
C SER A 198 11.04 -2.39 28.39
N ILE A 199 10.65 -1.36 27.65
CA ILE A 199 11.22 -0.01 27.74
C ILE A 199 10.16 0.91 28.37
N PRO A 200 10.34 1.37 29.61
CA PRO A 200 9.42 2.32 30.22
C PRO A 200 9.55 3.69 29.55
N LEU A 201 8.42 4.38 29.40
CA LEU A 201 8.30 5.68 28.76
C LEU A 201 7.55 6.66 29.67
N THR A 202 7.64 7.94 29.33
CA THR A 202 6.94 9.01 30.04
C THR A 202 5.53 9.28 29.48
N CYS A 203 5.21 8.73 28.31
CA CYS A 203 4.00 9.02 27.55
C CYS A 203 3.55 7.81 26.70
N ASP A 204 2.32 7.90 26.19
CA ASP A 204 1.77 6.88 25.28
C ASP A 204 2.41 6.97 23.90
N VAL A 205 2.43 5.84 23.19
CA VAL A 205 3.00 5.74 21.84
C VAL A 205 1.91 5.36 20.86
N TRP A 206 1.75 6.18 19.82
CA TRP A 206 0.72 6.02 18.79
C TRP A 206 1.25 5.42 17.49
N ALA A 207 2.55 5.56 17.23
CA ALA A 207 3.19 5.06 16.03
C ALA A 207 4.56 4.45 16.35
N LEU A 208 4.83 3.29 15.77
CA LEU A 208 6.14 2.63 15.80
C LEU A 208 6.63 2.39 14.38
N THR A 209 7.95 2.49 14.22
CA THR A 209 8.68 1.98 13.06
C THR A 209 10.12 1.68 13.48
N HIS A 210 10.91 1.04 12.62
CA HIS A 210 12.34 0.83 12.86
C HIS A 210 13.16 1.13 11.61
N VAL A 211 14.44 1.45 11.84
CA VAL A 211 15.45 1.60 10.78
C VAL A 211 16.74 0.95 11.25
N GLY A 212 17.22 -0.05 10.52
CA GLY A 212 18.43 -0.76 10.91
C GLY A 212 18.26 -1.44 12.27
N GLN A 213 18.92 -0.94 13.31
CA GLN A 213 18.81 -1.41 14.70
C GLN A 213 18.22 -0.35 15.63
N THR A 214 17.46 0.60 15.09
CA THR A 214 16.88 1.69 15.87
C THR A 214 15.36 1.60 15.86
N ILE A 215 14.76 1.51 17.05
CA ILE A 215 13.32 1.65 17.24
C ILE A 215 12.99 3.14 17.24
N ILE A 216 11.96 3.55 16.51
CA ILE A 216 11.47 4.93 16.45
C ILE A 216 10.00 4.94 16.89
N ALA A 217 9.70 5.72 17.93
CA ALA A 217 8.34 5.88 18.46
C ALA A 217 7.83 7.31 18.32
N GLY A 218 6.60 7.44 17.84
CA GLY A 218 5.83 8.69 17.83
C GLY A 218 4.94 8.77 19.05
N CYS A 219 5.19 9.75 19.90
CA CYS A 219 4.59 9.85 21.22
C CYS A 219 3.42 10.84 21.29
N ASP A 220 2.57 10.68 22.30
CA ASP A 220 1.41 11.54 22.56
C ASP A 220 1.79 12.99 22.93
N ASP A 221 2.98 13.17 23.53
CA ASP A 221 3.55 14.47 23.90
C ASP A 221 4.17 15.24 22.70
N GLY A 222 4.07 14.69 21.49
CA GLY A 222 4.60 15.29 20.26
C GLY A 222 6.10 15.04 20.04
N LEU A 223 6.75 14.29 20.91
CA LEU A 223 8.14 13.89 20.71
C LEU A 223 8.22 12.64 19.84
N ILE A 224 9.31 12.54 19.07
CA ILE A 224 9.71 11.28 18.45
C ILE A 224 10.95 10.81 19.18
N ARG A 225 10.91 9.60 19.72
CA ARG A 225 11.99 9.05 20.52
C ARG A 225 12.60 7.84 19.83
N MET A 226 13.92 7.69 19.99
CA MET A 226 14.70 6.67 19.32
C MET A 226 15.52 5.87 20.31
N TRP A 227 15.51 4.55 20.19
CA TRP A 227 16.31 3.65 21.03
C TRP A 227 17.14 2.70 20.16
N ASP A 228 18.35 2.41 20.62
CA ASP A 228 19.13 1.31 20.07
C ASP A 228 18.47 -0.02 20.49
N PHE A 229 18.19 -0.90 19.53
CA PHE A 229 17.44 -2.13 19.77
C PHE A 229 18.17 -3.15 20.64
N LYS A 230 19.51 -3.18 20.61
CA LYS A 230 20.28 -4.17 21.37
C LYS A 230 20.41 -3.77 22.84
N THR A 231 20.71 -2.50 23.06
CA THR A 231 20.97 -1.94 24.39
C THR A 231 19.72 -1.41 25.05
N LEU A 232 18.71 -1.01 24.26
CA LEU A 232 17.51 -0.26 24.65
C LEU A 232 17.83 1.08 25.33
N ASN A 233 19.01 1.61 25.09
CA ASN A 233 19.37 2.95 25.50
C ASN A 233 18.69 3.96 24.58
N GLU A 234 18.12 4.99 25.18
CA GLU A 234 17.61 6.13 24.44
C GLU A 234 18.76 6.85 23.74
N MET A 235 18.63 7.04 22.43
CA MET A 235 19.65 7.64 21.59
C MET A 235 19.41 9.13 21.37
N CYS A 236 18.17 9.49 21.02
CA CYS A 236 17.83 10.84 20.59
C CYS A 236 16.32 11.10 20.70
N GLU A 237 15.97 12.37 20.93
CA GLU A 237 14.61 12.90 20.81
C GLU A 237 14.55 13.90 19.65
N LEU A 238 13.59 13.75 18.74
CA LEU A 238 13.27 14.74 17.73
C LEU A 238 12.14 15.64 18.23
N LYS A 239 12.46 16.91 18.44
CA LYS A 239 11.54 17.94 18.96
C LYS A 239 10.96 18.74 17.81
N GLY A 240 9.64 18.92 17.81
CA GLY A 240 9.00 19.83 16.87
C GLY A 240 7.48 19.76 16.82
N HIS A 241 6.90 18.55 16.81
CA HIS A 241 5.45 18.43 16.86
C HIS A 241 4.92 18.95 18.20
N THR A 242 3.74 19.57 18.16
CA THR A 242 3.09 20.16 19.35
C THR A 242 2.00 19.27 19.95
N HIS A 243 1.68 18.17 19.26
CA HIS A 243 0.68 17.18 19.66
C HIS A 243 1.11 15.79 19.17
N ALA A 244 0.41 14.76 19.65
CA ALA A 244 0.59 13.36 19.31
C ALA A 244 1.03 13.08 17.87
N VAL A 245 2.11 12.32 17.72
CA VAL A 245 2.61 11.82 16.43
C VAL A 245 1.89 10.52 16.09
N LEU A 246 1.03 10.56 15.06
CA LEU A 246 0.07 9.50 14.75
C LEU A 246 0.54 8.52 13.67
N SER A 247 1.53 8.91 12.87
CA SER A 247 2.08 8.05 11.81
C SER A 247 3.54 8.33 11.57
N LEU A 248 4.32 7.27 11.40
CA LEU A 248 5.73 7.30 11.04
C LEU A 248 5.97 6.43 9.81
N LYS A 249 6.76 6.94 8.86
CA LYS A 249 7.26 6.20 7.70
C LYS A 249 8.69 6.57 7.40
N VAL A 250 9.49 5.62 6.95
CA VAL A 250 10.90 5.82 6.63
C VAL A 250 11.15 5.54 5.16
N GLN A 251 11.95 6.39 4.51
CA GLN A 251 12.49 6.17 3.18
C GLN A 251 14.00 6.49 3.21
N GLY A 252 14.83 5.46 3.22
CA GLY A 252 16.28 5.62 3.39
C GLY A 252 16.61 6.20 4.77
N HIS A 253 17.28 7.35 4.82
CA HIS A 253 17.64 8.07 6.06
C HIS A 253 16.60 9.13 6.47
N ILE A 254 15.52 9.28 5.70
CA ILE A 254 14.47 10.26 5.98
C ILE A 254 13.31 9.62 6.72
N LEU A 255 12.99 10.16 7.88
CA LEU A 255 11.76 9.87 8.61
C LEU A 255 10.69 10.91 8.24
N PHE A 256 9.50 10.44 7.96
CA PHE A 256 8.29 11.24 7.80
C PHE A 256 7.40 11.01 9.02
N SER A 257 6.97 12.09 9.65
CA SER A 257 6.04 12.04 10.76
C SER A 257 4.80 12.87 10.47
N ALA A 258 3.63 12.34 10.79
CA ALA A 258 2.35 13.03 10.72
C ALA A 258 1.73 13.12 12.12
N SER A 259 1.13 14.26 12.43
CA SER A 259 0.66 14.56 13.79
C SER A 259 -0.76 15.12 13.84
N LYS A 260 -1.34 15.01 15.04
CA LYS A 260 -2.55 15.71 15.45
C LYS A 260 -2.42 17.24 15.39
N ASP A 261 -1.19 17.76 15.39
CA ASP A 261 -0.92 19.19 15.18
C ASP A 261 -1.12 19.66 13.72
N LYS A 262 -1.58 18.75 12.85
CA LYS A 262 -1.95 19.01 11.44
C LYS A 262 -0.75 19.21 10.52
N THR A 263 0.45 18.90 11.00
CA THR A 263 1.68 19.03 10.22
C THR A 263 2.27 17.68 9.85
N ILE A 264 2.98 17.65 8.72
CA ILE A 264 3.91 16.57 8.38
C ILE A 264 5.32 17.14 8.52
N ARG A 265 6.21 16.41 9.18
CA ARG A 265 7.63 16.78 9.30
C ARG A 265 8.50 15.72 8.67
N MET A 266 9.58 16.19 8.04
CA MET A 266 10.65 15.36 7.51
C MET A 266 11.90 15.55 8.34
N TRP A 267 12.51 14.45 8.74
CA TRP A 267 13.68 14.42 9.58
C TRP A 267 14.79 13.67 8.88
N ASP A 268 16.00 14.22 8.92
CA ASP A 268 17.19 13.48 8.57
C ASP A 268 17.67 12.74 9.82
N LEU A 269 17.56 11.40 9.80
CA LEU A 269 17.95 10.55 10.92
C LEU A 269 19.46 10.50 11.15
N SER A 270 20.27 10.83 10.13
CA SER A 270 21.73 10.88 10.26
C SER A 270 22.18 12.14 10.97
N LEU A 271 21.43 13.23 10.80
CA LEU A 271 21.71 14.52 11.44
C LEU A 271 20.93 14.71 12.75
N GLY A 272 19.85 13.96 12.96
CA GLY A 272 18.96 14.14 14.10
C GLY A 272 18.16 15.44 14.04
N THR A 273 17.93 15.98 12.84
CA THR A 273 17.33 17.31 12.64
C THR A 273 16.14 17.29 11.70
N GLN A 274 15.19 18.18 11.95
CA GLN A 274 14.12 18.47 10.99
C GLN A 274 14.69 19.17 9.75
N ILE A 275 14.32 18.68 8.57
CA ILE A 275 14.73 19.25 7.27
C ILE A 275 13.58 19.90 6.50
N TYR A 276 12.33 19.56 6.83
CA TYR A 276 11.16 20.15 6.19
C TYR A 276 9.89 19.98 7.03
N GLN A 277 8.92 20.87 6.80
CA GLN A 277 7.61 20.86 7.44
C GLN A 277 6.54 21.27 6.43
N ILE A 278 5.41 20.57 6.47
CA ILE A 278 4.25 20.80 5.61
C ILE A 278 3.06 21.12 6.51
N GLU A 279 2.48 22.31 6.32
CA GLU A 279 1.29 22.77 7.01
C GLU A 279 0.18 23.01 5.99
N ARG A 280 -0.77 22.08 5.90
CA ARG A 280 -1.78 22.14 4.83
C ARG A 280 -3.12 21.53 5.20
N HIS A 281 -3.11 20.39 5.88
CA HIS A 281 -4.33 19.81 6.41
C HIS A 281 -4.94 20.72 7.47
N VAL A 282 -6.26 20.79 7.51
CA VAL A 282 -6.97 21.65 8.47
C VAL A 282 -7.35 20.89 9.75
N CYS A 283 -7.18 19.57 9.73
CA CYS A 283 -7.39 18.64 10.84
C CYS A 283 -6.19 17.69 11.00
N ALA A 284 -6.21 16.87 12.06
CA ALA A 284 -5.17 15.89 12.35
C ALA A 284 -4.85 14.99 11.15
N ILE A 285 -3.57 14.72 10.94
CA ILE A 285 -3.09 13.81 9.90
C ILE A 285 -2.90 12.44 10.55
N THR A 286 -3.66 11.45 10.09
CA THR A 286 -3.80 10.15 10.76
C THR A 286 -2.87 9.08 10.19
N CYS A 287 -2.49 9.22 8.92
CA CYS A 287 -1.74 8.19 8.22
C CYS A 287 -0.87 8.76 7.10
N LEU A 288 0.27 8.09 6.89
CA LEU A 288 1.18 8.32 5.79
C LEU A 288 1.44 7.02 5.04
N ALA A 289 1.62 7.14 3.73
CA ALA A 289 2.20 6.09 2.90
C ALA A 289 3.27 6.68 1.98
N ILE A 290 4.37 5.95 1.79
CA ILE A 290 5.49 6.38 0.96
C ILE A 290 5.71 5.34 -0.14
N SER A 291 5.96 5.81 -1.35
CA SER A 291 6.44 4.99 -2.45
C SER A 291 7.37 5.82 -3.31
N ASN A 292 8.63 5.39 -3.44
CA ASN A 292 9.66 6.08 -4.23
C ASN A 292 9.83 7.56 -3.81
N ASP A 293 9.52 8.49 -4.71
CA ASP A 293 9.56 9.93 -4.52
C ASP A 293 8.21 10.52 -4.08
N LYS A 294 7.19 9.68 -3.89
CA LYS A 294 5.85 10.09 -3.49
C LYS A 294 5.56 9.83 -2.03
N MET A 295 4.91 10.81 -1.42
CA MET A 295 4.31 10.72 -0.10
C MET A 295 2.82 11.01 -0.22
N VAL A 296 2.01 10.17 0.42
CA VAL A 296 0.56 10.34 0.50
C VAL A 296 0.18 10.53 1.96
N SER A 297 -0.61 11.56 2.24
CA SER A 297 -1.12 11.85 3.57
C SER A 297 -2.64 11.80 3.62
N GLY A 298 -3.19 11.20 4.66
CA GLY A 298 -4.62 11.17 4.94
C GLY A 298 -4.96 11.90 6.23
N SER A 299 -6.06 12.65 6.23
CA SER A 299 -6.45 13.48 7.36
C SER A 299 -7.92 13.29 7.76
N LEU A 300 -8.22 13.67 9.01
CA LEU A 300 -9.58 13.79 9.52
C LEU A 300 -10.39 14.93 8.86
N ASP A 301 -9.78 15.76 8.00
CA ASP A 301 -10.49 16.71 7.14
C ASP A 301 -11.10 16.05 5.89
N GLY A 302 -10.94 14.73 5.74
CA GLY A 302 -11.44 13.94 4.62
C GLY A 302 -10.62 14.08 3.34
N ARG A 303 -9.46 14.74 3.41
CA ARG A 303 -8.56 14.93 2.26
C ARG A 303 -7.43 13.92 2.27
N ILE A 304 -7.02 13.59 1.05
CA ILE A 304 -5.78 12.88 0.74
C ILE A 304 -4.94 13.81 -0.11
N ASP A 305 -3.70 14.05 0.31
CA ASP A 305 -2.74 14.85 -0.46
C ASP A 305 -1.58 13.97 -0.93
N VAL A 306 -1.22 14.11 -2.20
CA VAL A 306 -0.08 13.42 -2.81
C VAL A 306 1.01 14.42 -3.11
N TRP A 307 2.22 14.11 -2.67
CA TRP A 307 3.38 14.98 -2.76
C TRP A 307 4.52 14.28 -3.47
N ASN A 308 5.28 15.01 -4.27
CA ASN A 308 6.67 14.68 -4.51
C ASN A 308 7.47 15.22 -3.32
N TRP A 309 7.95 14.34 -2.44
CA TRP A 309 8.60 14.77 -1.22
C TRP A 309 10.02 15.29 -1.46
N LYS A 310 10.68 14.87 -2.55
CA LYS A 310 12.02 15.35 -2.92
C LYS A 310 11.96 16.78 -3.47
N GLU A 311 10.99 17.04 -4.34
CA GLU A 311 10.73 18.37 -4.91
C GLU A 311 9.94 19.28 -3.95
N LYS A 312 9.49 18.74 -2.81
CA LYS A 312 8.66 19.44 -1.82
C LYS A 312 7.39 20.04 -2.44
N LYS A 313 6.85 19.34 -3.44
CA LYS A 313 5.77 19.82 -4.31
C LYS A 313 4.53 18.97 -4.15
N LEU A 314 3.39 19.63 -3.99
CA LEU A 314 2.09 18.97 -4.04
C LEU A 314 1.78 18.58 -5.49
N LEU A 315 1.43 17.31 -5.70
CA LEU A 315 1.04 16.77 -7.00
C LEU A 315 -0.48 16.72 -7.15
N GLN A 316 -1.17 16.16 -6.16
CA GLN A 316 -2.62 15.93 -6.22
C GLN A 316 -3.31 16.26 -4.91
N LYS A 317 -4.57 16.66 -5.05
CA LYS A 317 -5.51 16.87 -3.94
C LYS A 317 -6.73 16.01 -4.22
N ILE A 318 -6.97 15.03 -3.38
CA ILE A 318 -8.09 14.11 -3.55
C ILE A 318 -9.04 14.36 -2.39
N GLN A 319 -10.25 14.80 -2.72
CA GLN A 319 -11.32 15.01 -1.78
C GLN A 319 -12.35 13.91 -2.00
N ILE A 320 -12.56 13.07 -1.00
CA ILE A 320 -13.65 12.10 -1.04
C ILE A 320 -14.98 12.87 -1.00
N GLU A 321 -15.96 12.43 -1.78
CA GLU A 321 -17.30 13.02 -1.79
C GLU A 321 -17.88 13.10 -0.37
N ASN A 322 -18.50 14.24 -0.03
CA ASN A 322 -18.99 14.57 1.33
C ASN A 322 -17.91 14.65 2.45
N PRO A 323 -16.96 15.61 2.36
CA PRO A 323 -15.89 15.84 3.36
C PRO A 323 -16.36 15.95 4.81
N LYS A 324 -17.57 16.44 5.04
CA LYS A 324 -18.10 16.66 6.40
C LYS A 324 -18.20 15.37 7.22
N PHE A 325 -18.23 14.22 6.55
CA PHE A 325 -18.51 12.95 7.22
C PHE A 325 -17.38 11.94 7.08
N HIS A 326 -16.54 12.03 6.05
CA HIS A 326 -15.46 11.08 5.82
C HIS A 326 -14.17 11.51 6.50
N LYS A 327 -13.70 10.71 7.45
CA LYS A 327 -12.40 10.86 8.11
C LYS A 327 -11.45 9.78 7.62
N ILE A 328 -10.31 10.15 7.02
CA ILE A 328 -9.33 9.16 6.55
C ILE A 328 -8.64 8.55 7.76
N ASN A 329 -8.63 7.22 7.86
CA ASN A 329 -8.04 6.49 8.98
C ASN A 329 -6.73 5.80 8.62
N SER A 330 -6.66 5.20 7.43
CA SER A 330 -5.49 4.46 6.98
C SER A 330 -5.37 4.56 5.46
N ILE A 331 -4.12 4.58 4.99
CA ILE A 331 -3.76 4.60 3.57
C ILE A 331 -2.72 3.50 3.33
N ALA A 332 -2.88 2.81 2.21
CA ALA A 332 -1.87 1.91 1.64
C ALA A 332 -1.67 2.23 0.15
N LEU A 333 -0.52 1.84 -0.39
CA LEU A 333 -0.20 1.99 -1.81
C LEU A 333 -0.10 0.60 -2.46
N LEU A 334 -0.68 0.47 -3.64
CA LEU A 334 -0.62 -0.74 -4.44
C LEU A 334 -0.50 -0.36 -5.92
N ASP A 335 0.60 -0.73 -6.57
CA ASP A 335 0.71 -0.66 -8.04
C ASP A 335 0.31 0.69 -8.67
N GLY A 336 0.75 1.79 -8.07
CA GLY A 336 0.38 3.15 -8.54
C GLY A 336 -1.05 3.55 -8.21
N LYS A 337 -1.71 2.86 -7.28
CA LYS A 337 -3.00 3.22 -6.69
C LYS A 337 -2.84 3.58 -5.23
N ILE A 338 -3.69 4.49 -4.79
CA ILE A 338 -3.90 4.84 -3.40
C ILE A 338 -5.13 4.07 -2.95
N LEU A 339 -4.97 3.32 -1.87
CA LEU A 339 -6.05 2.68 -1.15
C LEU A 339 -6.25 3.49 0.12
N SER A 340 -7.46 3.97 0.35
CA SER A 340 -7.78 4.69 1.58
C SER A 340 -9.03 4.12 2.21
N ILE A 341 -9.06 4.08 3.53
CA ILE A 341 -10.26 3.71 4.27
C ILE A 341 -10.70 4.91 5.10
N SER A 342 -11.97 5.26 4.98
CA SER A 342 -12.56 6.36 5.72
C SER A 342 -13.81 5.94 6.45
N ASN A 343 -14.01 6.51 7.64
CA ASN A 343 -15.23 6.31 8.41
C ASN A 343 -16.20 7.46 8.14
N ASN A 344 -17.47 7.14 7.91
CA ASN A 344 -18.55 8.12 7.78
C ASN A 344 -19.24 8.34 9.13
N ALA A 345 -19.13 9.55 9.69
CA ALA A 345 -19.67 9.89 11.01
C ALA A 345 -21.22 9.99 11.08
N THR A 346 -21.92 10.03 9.94
CA THR A 346 -23.40 10.19 9.90
C THR A 346 -24.19 8.93 9.61
N VAL A 347 -23.56 7.92 8.99
CA VAL A 347 -24.23 6.68 8.62
C VAL A 347 -23.53 5.55 9.36
N PHE A 348 -24.05 5.17 10.54
CA PHE A 348 -23.64 3.99 11.34
C PHE A 348 -22.24 3.45 11.01
N ASP A 349 -21.19 4.22 11.31
CA ASP A 349 -19.76 3.91 11.15
C ASP A 349 -19.44 2.85 10.07
N ARG A 350 -19.81 3.10 8.81
CA ARG A 350 -19.47 2.22 7.68
C ARG A 350 -18.12 2.64 7.09
N PRO A 351 -17.02 1.91 7.33
CA PRO A 351 -15.73 2.18 6.69
C PRO A 351 -15.76 1.80 5.21
N SER A 352 -15.68 2.79 4.33
CA SER A 352 -15.56 2.56 2.88
C SER A 352 -14.10 2.57 2.44
N ILE A 353 -13.74 1.62 1.57
CA ILE A 353 -12.42 1.56 0.94
C ILE A 353 -12.52 2.25 -0.42
N PHE A 354 -11.79 3.35 -0.57
CA PHE A 354 -11.67 4.11 -1.79
C PHE A 354 -10.37 3.76 -2.48
N ILE A 355 -10.47 3.47 -3.77
CA ILE A 355 -9.32 3.24 -4.66
C ILE A 355 -9.23 4.41 -5.62
N CYS A 356 -8.11 5.12 -5.59
CA CYS A 356 -7.82 6.18 -6.55
C CYS A 356 -6.45 6.01 -7.19
N ASP A 357 -6.30 6.60 -8.37
CA ASP A 357 -5.04 6.61 -9.09
C ASP A 357 -4.02 7.52 -8.40
N LEU A 358 -2.79 7.04 -8.21
CA LEU A 358 -1.72 7.81 -7.56
C LEU A 358 -1.26 9.00 -8.42
N GLU A 359 -1.36 8.90 -9.75
CA GLU A 359 -0.92 9.96 -10.68
C GLU A 359 -2.02 10.97 -10.95
N THR A 360 -3.20 10.46 -11.32
CA THR A 360 -4.32 11.29 -11.82
C THR A 360 -5.28 11.70 -10.71
N GLY A 361 -5.27 11.00 -9.56
CA GLY A 361 -6.22 11.20 -8.48
C GLY A 361 -7.65 10.73 -8.80
N VAL A 362 -7.86 10.10 -9.96
CA VAL A 362 -9.17 9.61 -10.39
C VAL A 362 -9.62 8.48 -9.48
N GLU A 363 -10.84 8.60 -8.95
CA GLU A 363 -11.48 7.54 -8.17
C GLU A 363 -11.97 6.43 -9.09
N TYR A 364 -11.67 5.19 -8.71
CA TYR A 364 -12.05 4.00 -9.48
C TYR A 364 -13.23 3.27 -8.89
N LYS A 365 -13.25 3.05 -7.57
CA LYS A 365 -14.23 2.16 -6.93
C LYS A 365 -14.31 2.36 -5.42
N ASN A 366 -15.51 2.18 -4.88
CA ASN A 366 -15.77 1.91 -3.48
C ASN A 366 -16.03 0.40 -3.31
N LEU A 367 -15.22 -0.29 -2.50
CA LEU A 367 -15.29 -1.75 -2.39
C LEU A 367 -16.24 -2.26 -1.31
N ASP A 368 -16.74 -1.43 -0.39
CA ASP A 368 -17.54 -1.96 0.73
C ASP A 368 -18.40 -0.97 1.52
N GLU A 369 -19.52 -1.49 2.02
CA GLU A 369 -20.46 -0.85 2.95
C GLU A 369 -20.73 -1.68 4.22
N PHE A 370 -19.75 -2.41 4.75
CA PHE A 370 -19.97 -3.11 6.03
C PHE A 370 -20.01 -2.11 7.20
N ALA A 371 -20.92 -2.33 8.14
CA ALA A 371 -21.12 -1.48 9.32
C ALA A 371 -20.15 -1.82 10.47
N GLY A 372 -19.76 -0.78 11.24
CA GLY A 372 -19.35 -0.92 12.64
C GLY A 372 -17.85 -0.99 12.89
N SER A 373 -17.07 0.04 12.52
CA SER A 373 -15.69 0.12 13.01
C SER A 373 -15.17 1.55 13.21
N TRP A 374 -14.63 1.82 14.38
CA TRP A 374 -13.98 3.10 14.73
C TRP A 374 -12.52 3.17 14.24
N ARG A 375 -11.86 2.02 14.02
CA ARG A 375 -10.51 1.92 13.48
C ARG A 375 -10.43 0.79 12.46
N ALA A 376 -10.02 1.14 11.26
CA ALA A 376 -9.73 0.20 10.21
C ALA A 376 -8.34 0.48 9.61
N TYR A 377 -7.65 -0.59 9.21
CA TYR A 377 -6.30 -0.53 8.69
C TYR A 377 -6.24 -1.17 7.31
N LEU A 378 -5.46 -0.57 6.42
CA LEU A 378 -5.18 -1.09 5.09
C LEU A 378 -3.73 -1.50 4.97
N LEU A 379 -3.52 -2.68 4.40
CA LEU A 379 -2.22 -3.20 3.99
C LEU A 379 -2.33 -3.78 2.59
N THR A 380 -1.20 -4.02 1.96
CA THR A 380 -1.11 -4.64 0.64
C THR A 380 -0.14 -5.80 0.68
N TRP A 381 -0.49 -6.90 0.00
CA TRP A 381 0.34 -8.10 -0.06
C TRP A 381 0.12 -8.80 -1.41
N GLU A 382 1.19 -8.95 -2.20
CA GLU A 382 1.16 -9.65 -3.49
C GLU A 382 -0.01 -9.28 -4.41
N GLY A 383 -0.25 -7.97 -4.60
CA GLY A 383 -1.35 -7.50 -5.46
C GLY A 383 -2.74 -7.53 -4.79
N LYS A 384 -2.85 -8.04 -3.56
CA LYS A 384 -4.10 -8.12 -2.79
C LYS A 384 -4.22 -6.97 -1.80
N ILE A 385 -5.46 -6.59 -1.50
CA ILE A 385 -5.77 -5.59 -0.47
C ILE A 385 -6.14 -6.34 0.80
N ILE A 386 -5.52 -5.99 1.91
CA ILE A 386 -5.87 -6.50 3.23
C ILE A 386 -6.53 -5.37 4.01
N CYS A 387 -7.75 -5.61 4.47
CA CYS A 387 -8.47 -4.69 5.33
C CYS A 387 -8.72 -5.31 6.69
N ARG A 388 -8.17 -4.70 7.74
CA ARG A 388 -8.45 -5.06 9.12
C ARG A 388 -9.51 -4.11 9.68
N ARG A 389 -10.59 -4.66 10.24
CA ARG A 389 -11.70 -3.94 10.88
C ARG A 389 -12.07 -4.64 12.17
N ASN A 390 -12.97 -4.06 12.97
CA ASN A 390 -13.52 -4.71 14.17
C ASN A 390 -14.17 -6.08 13.86
N SER A 391 -14.75 -6.23 12.67
CA SER A 391 -15.45 -7.45 12.25
C SER A 391 -14.52 -8.58 11.75
N GLY A 392 -13.22 -8.31 11.60
CA GLY A 392 -12.26 -9.30 11.11
C GLY A 392 -11.18 -8.72 10.20
N THR A 393 -10.41 -9.64 9.61
CA THR A 393 -9.43 -9.34 8.57
C THR A 393 -9.92 -9.88 7.24
N TYR A 394 -10.07 -9.00 6.25
CA TYR A 394 -10.59 -9.29 4.92
C TYR A 394 -9.49 -9.13 3.89
N ILE A 395 -9.48 -10.01 2.90
CA ILE A 395 -8.51 -10.00 1.80
C ILE A 395 -9.30 -9.90 0.50
N TYR A 396 -9.06 -8.84 -0.26
CA TYR A 396 -9.66 -8.61 -1.56
C TYR A 396 -8.63 -8.98 -2.61
N SER A 397 -8.97 -9.97 -3.42
CA SER A 397 -8.18 -10.38 -4.57
C SER A 397 -8.94 -10.11 -5.86
N PHE A 398 -8.21 -9.58 -6.84
CA PHE A 398 -8.72 -9.32 -8.18
C PHE A 398 -8.23 -10.36 -9.20
N ALA A 399 -7.51 -11.39 -8.75
CA ALA A 399 -7.02 -12.45 -9.61
C ALA A 399 -8.15 -13.41 -10.03
N GLU A 400 -8.15 -13.81 -11.31
CA GLU A 400 -9.11 -14.79 -11.85
C GLU A 400 -8.92 -16.18 -11.21
N GLU A 401 -7.66 -16.57 -10.96
CA GLU A 401 -7.26 -17.77 -10.24
C GLU A 401 -6.48 -17.37 -8.99
N ASP A 402 -6.96 -17.80 -7.82
CA ASP A 402 -6.30 -17.57 -6.54
C ASP A 402 -5.97 -18.91 -5.91
N ALA A 403 -4.73 -19.07 -5.45
CA ALA A 403 -4.29 -20.22 -4.68
C ALA A 403 -4.80 -20.20 -3.22
N LEU A 404 -5.62 -19.22 -2.85
CA LEU A 404 -6.24 -19.10 -1.54
C LEU A 404 -7.32 -20.17 -1.34
N SER A 405 -7.40 -20.70 -0.13
CA SER A 405 -8.39 -21.72 0.25
C SER A 405 -9.82 -21.27 -0.09
N SER A 406 -10.51 -22.01 -0.96
CA SER A 406 -11.88 -21.73 -1.39
C SER A 406 -12.91 -21.81 -0.26
N LYS A 407 -12.56 -22.42 0.88
CA LYS A 407 -13.46 -22.58 2.04
C LYS A 407 -13.75 -21.28 2.79
N ASN A 408 -12.96 -20.22 2.57
CA ASN A 408 -13.05 -18.95 3.29
C ASN A 408 -13.51 -17.77 2.42
N VAL A 409 -14.07 -18.05 1.24
CA VAL A 409 -14.64 -17.05 0.33
C VAL A 409 -16.01 -16.63 0.85
N LEU A 410 -16.27 -15.32 0.90
CA LEU A 410 -17.55 -14.71 1.32
C LEU A 410 -18.52 -14.51 0.16
#